data_AF-A0A8T5LCQ4-F1
#
_entry.id   AF-A0A8T5LCQ4-F1
#
_cell.length_a   1.000
_cell.length_b   1.000
_cell.length_c   1.000
_cell.angle_alpha   90.00
_cell.angle_beta   90.00
_cell.angle_gamma   90.00
#
_symmetry.space_group_name_H-M   'P 1'
#
loop_
_entity.id
_entity.type
_entity.pdbx_description
1 polymer ?
#
loop_
_entity_poly.entity_id
_entity_poly.type
_entity_poly.pdbx_seq_one_letter_code
_entity_poly.pdbx_strand_id
1 'polypeptide(L)'
;MTIELISGSVNALLEIISSLGYLGILIGMAIESSFFPFPSEVILIPAGALVAQGKMSFTLVFIMAILGSLIGALINFAIAFFLGRKAIDALTKKYGKFLFISKKSVKKSDIYFS
;
A
#
# COMPACT_ATOMS: atom_id res chain seq x y z
N MET A 1 26.23 -7.46 4.16
CA MET A 1 25.51 -6.35 4.81
C MET A 1 24.26 -5.91 4.06
N THR A 2 24.31 -5.25 2.88
CA THR A 2 23.09 -4.84 2.14
C THR A 2 22.29 -6.01 1.57
N ILE A 3 22.97 -7.03 1.01
CA ILE A 3 22.32 -8.24 0.47
C ILE A 3 21.70 -9.08 1.59
N GLU A 4 22.37 -9.23 2.73
CA GLU A 4 21.85 -9.98 3.88
C GLU A 4 20.60 -9.34 4.50
N LEU A 5 20.54 -8.01 4.54
CA LEU A 5 19.35 -7.29 5.01
C LEU A 5 18.14 -7.55 4.09
N ILE A 6 18.36 -7.46 2.78
CA ILE A 6 17.32 -7.69 1.77
C ILE A 6 16.85 -9.15 1.81
N SER A 7 17.78 -10.10 1.84
CA SER A 7 17.47 -11.53 1.95
C SER A 7 16.73 -11.86 3.25
N GLY A 8 17.09 -11.22 4.37
CA GLY A 8 16.40 -11.38 5.64
C GLY A 8 14.96 -10.89 5.61
N SER A 9 14.71 -9.72 5.01
CA SER A 9 13.36 -9.18 4.85
C SER A 9 12.50 -10.04 3.91
N VAL A 10 13.08 -10.53 2.81
CA VAL A 10 12.38 -11.41 1.86
C VAL A 10 12.05 -12.76 2.51
N ASN A 11 12.98 -13.37 3.24
CA ASN A 11 12.75 -14.65 3.93
C ASN A 11 11.69 -14.53 5.03
N ALA A 12 11.69 -13.44 5.80
CA ALA A 12 10.64 -13.18 6.78
C ALA A 12 9.26 -13.04 6.12
N LEU A 13 9.18 -12.38 4.96
CA LEU A 13 7.93 -12.29 4.19
C LEU A 13 7.47 -13.66 3.68
N LEU A 14 8.40 -14.48 3.19
CA LEU A 14 8.13 -15.84 2.72
C LEU A 14 7.62 -16.75 3.85
N GLU A 15 8.18 -16.64 5.06
CA GLU A 15 7.70 -17.37 6.23
C GLU A 15 6.32 -16.91 6.70
N ILE A 16 6.07 -15.59 6.68
CA ILE A 16 4.76 -15.02 7.04
C ILE A 16 3.68 -15.46 6.05
N ILE A 17 3.95 -15.41 4.75
CA ILE A 17 3.00 -15.85 3.72
C ILE A 17 2.78 -17.37 3.79
N SER A 18 3.84 -18.15 3.98
CA SER A 18 3.74 -19.61 4.07
C SER A 18 3.01 -20.09 5.33
N SER A 19 3.11 -19.35 6.43
CA SER A 19 2.42 -19.67 7.70
C SER A 19 0.97 -19.19 7.73
N LEU A 20 0.67 -18.03 7.15
CA LEU A 20 -0.68 -17.44 7.17
C LEU A 20 -1.54 -17.83 5.96
N GLY A 21 -0.95 -18.43 4.91
CA GLY A 21 -1.66 -18.86 3.71
C GLY A 21 -2.43 -17.73 3.04
N TYR A 22 -3.73 -17.94 2.77
CA TYR A 22 -4.59 -16.94 2.13
C TYR A 22 -4.72 -15.62 2.93
N LEU A 23 -4.69 -15.70 4.27
CA LEU A 23 -4.70 -14.50 5.12
C LEU A 23 -3.40 -13.71 5.02
N GLY A 24 -2.27 -14.41 4.83
CA GLY A 24 -0.97 -13.78 4.59
C GLY A 24 -0.97 -12.94 3.32
N ILE A 25 -1.64 -13.42 2.26
CA ILE A 25 -1.83 -12.68 1.01
C ILE A 25 -2.68 -11.43 1.26
N LEU A 26 -3.83 -11.57 1.94
CA LEU A 26 -4.72 -10.44 2.21
C LEU A 26 -4.01 -9.35 3.03
N ILE A 27 -3.34 -9.73 4.11
CA ILE A 27 -2.63 -8.79 4.99
C ILE A 27 -1.44 -8.17 4.25
N GLY A 28 -0.65 -8.99 3.55
CA GLY A 28 0.50 -8.52 2.77
C GLY A 28 0.09 -7.48 1.74
N MET A 29 -0.95 -7.76 0.95
CA MET A 29 -1.45 -6.84 -0.07
C MET A 29 -2.07 -5.58 0.55
N ALA A 30 -2.72 -5.68 1.72
CA ALA A 30 -3.22 -4.49 2.42
C ALA A 30 -2.10 -3.57 2.92
N ILE A 31 -1.00 -4.13 3.42
CA ILE A 31 0.16 -3.35 3.87
C ILE A 31 0.86 -2.70 2.67
N GLU A 32 1.11 -3.48 1.62
CA GLU A 32 1.75 -3.01 0.37
C GLU A 32 0.95 -1.87 -0.27
N SER A 33 -0.35 -2.08 -0.48
CA SER A 33 -1.23 -1.11 -1.14
C SER A 33 -1.62 0.07 -0.24
N SER A 34 -1.14 0.10 1.01
CA SER A 34 -1.21 1.27 1.89
C SER A 34 -0.07 2.25 1.53
N PHE A 35 0.70 2.73 2.52
CA PHE A 35 1.79 3.69 2.33
C PHE A 35 3.17 3.05 2.41
N PHE A 36 3.27 1.72 2.52
CA PHE A 36 4.54 1.01 2.60
C PHE A 36 4.96 0.51 1.21
N PRO A 37 6.01 1.08 0.59
CA PRO A 37 6.38 0.71 -0.77
C PRO A 37 7.25 -0.55 -0.79
N PHE A 38 6.68 -1.68 -1.20
CA PHE A 38 7.45 -2.83 -1.68
C PHE A 38 6.75 -3.49 -2.88
N PRO A 39 7.47 -4.17 -3.77
CA PRO A 39 6.86 -4.80 -4.94
C PRO A 39 5.84 -5.88 -4.56
N SER A 40 4.62 -5.80 -5.11
CA SER A 40 3.55 -6.79 -4.92
C SER A 40 3.96 -8.22 -5.33
N GLU A 41 4.95 -8.32 -6.22
CA GLU A 41 5.58 -9.55 -6.67
C GLU A 41 6.14 -10.39 -5.53
N VAL A 42 6.56 -9.76 -4.43
CA VAL A 42 7.08 -10.46 -3.25
C VAL A 42 5.99 -11.32 -2.59
N ILE A 43 4.72 -10.96 -2.76
CA ILE A 43 3.59 -11.73 -2.25
C ILE A 43 3.03 -12.66 -3.32
N LEU A 44 2.84 -12.15 -4.54
CA LEU A 44 2.10 -12.86 -5.59
C LEU A 44 2.94 -13.93 -6.31
N ILE A 45 4.27 -13.77 -6.45
CA ILE A 45 5.12 -14.79 -7.07
C ILE A 45 5.13 -16.08 -6.22
N PRO A 46 5.40 -16.04 -4.90
CA PRO A 46 5.32 -17.23 -4.06
C PRO A 46 3.92 -17.85 -4.02
N ALA A 47 2.88 -17.03 -3.92
CA ALA A 47 1.50 -17.50 -3.96
C ALA A 47 1.17 -18.22 -5.30
N GLY A 48 1.60 -17.64 -6.43
CA GLY A 48 1.45 -18.24 -7.76
C GLY A 48 2.20 -19.57 -7.89
N ALA A 49 3.39 -19.68 -7.31
CA ALA A 49 4.14 -20.95 -7.27
C ALA A 49 3.39 -22.04 -6.47
N LEU A 50 2.76 -21.68 -5.34
CA LEU A 50 1.93 -22.61 -4.56
C LEU A 50 0.65 -23.01 -5.28
N VAL A 51 0.05 -22.10 -6.06
CA VAL A 51 -1.09 -22.39 -6.95
C VAL A 51 -0.67 -23.40 -8.02
N ALA A 52 0.47 -23.19 -8.69
CA ALA A 52 0.97 -24.10 -9.71
C ALA A 52 1.29 -25.51 -9.17
N GLN A 53 1.69 -25.61 -7.89
CA GLN A 53 1.91 -26.89 -7.19
C GLN A 53 0.59 -27.54 -6.70
N GLY A 54 -0.57 -26.93 -6.92
CA GLY A 54 -1.86 -27.42 -6.43
C GLY A 54 -2.06 -27.28 -4.92
N LYS A 55 -1.20 -26.50 -4.23
CA LYS A 55 -1.27 -26.28 -2.78
C LYS A 55 -2.21 -25.14 -2.39
N MET A 56 -2.53 -24.24 -3.33
CA MET A 56 -3.48 -23.14 -3.14
C MET A 56 -4.43 -23.02 -4.34
N SER A 57 -5.64 -22.52 -4.10
CA SER A 57 -6.61 -22.19 -5.13
C SER A 57 -6.30 -20.82 -5.73
N PHE A 58 -6.18 -20.77 -7.06
CA PHE A 58 -6.02 -19.53 -7.81
C PHE A 58 -7.12 -18.51 -7.46
N THR A 59 -8.38 -18.96 -7.45
CA THR A 59 -9.53 -18.09 -7.19
C THR A 59 -9.45 -17.44 -5.81
N LEU A 60 -9.06 -18.20 -4.79
CA LEU A 60 -8.90 -17.66 -3.44
C LEU A 60 -7.73 -16.69 -3.36
N VAL A 61 -6.59 -17.01 -3.96
CA VAL A 61 -5.44 -16.09 -4.05
C VAL A 61 -5.85 -14.77 -4.72
N PHE A 62 -6.54 -14.85 -5.85
CA PHE A 62 -6.99 -13.68 -6.61
C PHE A 62 -7.94 -12.80 -5.78
N ILE A 63 -8.95 -13.39 -5.14
CA ILE A 63 -9.90 -12.65 -4.30
C ILE A 63 -9.19 -12.01 -3.10
N MET A 64 -8.34 -12.75 -2.40
CA MET A 64 -7.62 -12.23 -1.22
C MET A 64 -6.68 -11.10 -1.59
N ALA A 65 -6.01 -11.19 -2.74
CA ALA A 65 -5.15 -10.13 -3.22
C ALA A 65 -5.92 -8.84 -3.52
N ILE A 66 -7.04 -8.94 -4.23
CA ILE A 66 -7.91 -7.79 -4.53
C ILE A 66 -8.46 -7.17 -3.25
N LEU A 67 -8.99 -8.00 -2.33
CA LEU A 67 -9.54 -7.51 -1.07
C LEU A 67 -8.47 -6.83 -0.22
N GLY A 68 -7.27 -7.42 -0.13
CA GLY A 68 -6.14 -6.83 0.56
C GLY A 68 -5.79 -5.46 -0.01
N SER A 69 -5.58 -5.37 -1.33
CA SER A 69 -5.27 -4.09 -1.99
C SER A 69 -6.35 -3.04 -1.80
N LEU A 70 -7.63 -3.44 -1.87
CA LEU A 70 -8.75 -2.54 -1.63
C LEU A 70 -8.74 -2.01 -0.19
N ILE A 71 -8.49 -2.88 0.80
CA ILE A 71 -8.38 -2.48 2.20
C ILE A 71 -7.24 -1.47 2.37
N GLY A 72 -6.06 -1.73 1.80
CA GLY A 72 -4.93 -0.81 1.86
C GLY A 72 -5.24 0.55 1.23
N ALA A 73 -5.86 0.55 0.06
CA ALA A 73 -6.30 1.77 -0.61
C ALA A 73 -7.35 2.55 0.20
N LEU A 74 -8.30 1.86 0.83
CA LEU A 74 -9.31 2.47 1.69
C LEU A 74 -8.70 3.10 2.95
N ILE A 75 -7.68 2.47 3.54
CA ILE A 75 -6.92 3.05 4.67
C ILE A 75 -6.27 4.36 4.23
N ASN A 76 -5.57 4.36 3.08
CA ASN A 76 -4.96 5.56 2.52
C ASN A 76 -6.00 6.65 2.24
N PHE A 77 -7.14 6.27 1.64
CA PHE A 77 -8.24 7.18 1.36
C PHE A 77 -8.79 7.79 2.66
N ALA A 78 -9.03 7.00 3.70
CA ALA A 78 -9.50 7.50 4.98
C ALA A 78 -8.51 8.50 5.60
N ILE A 79 -7.22 8.18 5.59
CA ILE A 79 -6.17 9.09 6.06
C ILE A 79 -6.18 10.40 5.26
N ALA A 80 -6.23 10.32 3.93
CA ALA A 80 -6.28 11.50 3.06
C ALA A 80 -7.56 12.33 3.28
N PHE A 81 -8.70 11.67 3.48
CA PHE A 81 -9.97 12.33 3.71
C PHE A 81 -10.00 13.09 5.04
N PHE A 82 -9.52 12.49 6.13
CA PHE A 82 -9.55 13.13 7.46
C PHE A 82 -8.40 14.12 7.70
N LEU A 83 -7.20 13.82 7.19
CA LEU A 83 -6.00 14.64 7.45
C LEU A 83 -5.58 15.51 6.28
N GLY A 84 -6.01 15.21 5.05
CA GLY A 84 -5.51 15.86 3.83
C GLY A 84 -5.65 17.37 3.86
N ARG A 85 -6.82 17.90 4.24
CA ARG A 85 -7.03 19.36 4.31
C ARG A 85 -6.12 20.03 5.34
N LYS A 86 -6.07 19.47 6.55
CA LYS A 86 -5.21 19.97 7.63
C LYS A 86 -3.73 19.93 7.23
N ALA A 87 -3.30 18.87 6.56
CA ALA A 87 -1.95 18.71 6.06
C ALA A 87 -1.62 19.75 4.98
N ILE A 88 -2.50 19.96 3.99
CA ILE A 88 -2.31 20.97 2.93
C ILE A 88 -2.24 22.38 3.52
N ASP A 89 -3.12 22.73 4.46
CA ASP A 89 -3.13 24.05 5.09
C ASP A 89 -1.86 24.28 5.93
N ALA A 90 -1.41 23.27 6.68
CA ALA A 90 -0.17 23.32 7.45
C ALA A 90 1.07 23.44 6.54
N LEU A 91 1.13 22.65 5.47
CA LEU A 91 2.22 22.65 4.50
C LEU A 91 2.29 23.98 3.76
N THR A 92 1.15 24.53 3.35
CA THR A 92 1.08 25.84 2.68
C THR A 92 1.53 26.96 3.61
N LYS A 93 1.18 26.92 4.90
CA LYS A 93 1.61 27.92 5.89
C LYS A 93 3.12 27.88 6.14
N LYS A 94 3.71 26.68 6.24
CA LYS A 94 5.13 26.50 6.61
C LYS A 94 6.07 26.56 5.41
N TYR A 95 5.68 26.00 4.26
CA TYR A 95 6.54 25.81 3.09
C TYR A 95 5.92 26.34 1.78
N GLY A 96 4.76 27.00 1.80
CA GLY A 96 4.06 27.42 0.58
C GLY A 96 4.90 28.31 -0.36
N LYS A 97 5.77 29.17 0.19
CA LYS A 97 6.69 30.00 -0.60
C LYS A 97 7.77 29.17 -1.32
N PHE A 98 8.22 28.08 -0.73
CA PHE A 98 9.23 27.17 -1.30
C PHE A 98 8.61 26.20 -2.32
N LEU A 99 7.38 25.75 -2.07
CA LEU A 99 6.64 24.85 -2.96
C LEU A 99 5.89 25.60 -4.08
N PHE A 100 5.98 26.93 -4.15
CA PHE A 100 5.22 27.78 -5.07
C PHE A 100 3.68 27.60 -4.95
N ILE A 101 3.20 27.19 -3.77
CA ILE A 101 1.77 26.99 -3.47
C ILE A 101 1.23 28.24 -2.76
N SER A 102 0.29 28.94 -3.41
CA SER A 102 -0.42 30.07 -2.81
C SER A 102 -1.79 29.65 -2.26
N LYS A 103 -2.27 30.35 -1.23
CA LYS A 103 -3.65 30.16 -0.72
C LYS A 103 -4.72 30.32 -1.80
N LYS A 104 -4.49 31.23 -2.76
CA LYS A 104 -5.40 31.46 -3.89
C LYS A 104 -5.44 30.24 -4.82
N SER A 105 -4.30 29.59 -5.05
CA SER A 105 -4.20 28.36 -5.86
C SER A 105 -4.93 27.20 -5.18
N VAL A 106 -4.76 27.02 -3.87
CA VAL A 106 -5.48 25.99 -3.10
C VAL A 106 -7.00 26.21 -3.17
N LYS A 107 -7.48 27.45 -2.93
CA LYS A 107 -8.90 27.76 -3.02
C LYS A 107 -9.48 27.57 -4.43
N LYS A 108 -8.70 27.88 -5.47
CA LYS A 108 -9.11 27.63 -6.86
C LYS A 108 -9.24 26.13 -7.15
N SER A 109 -8.33 25.33 -6.61
CA SER A 109 -8.38 23.86 -6.70
C SER A 109 -9.62 23.31 -5.99
N ASP A 110 -9.92 23.79 -4.78
CA ASP A 110 -11.12 23.38 -4.04
C ASP A 110 -12.38 23.61 -4.87
N ILE A 111 -12.53 24.79 -5.48
CA ILE A 111 -13.70 25.13 -6.32
C ILE A 111 -13.78 24.25 -7.58
N TYR A 112 -12.63 23.87 -8.15
CA TYR A 112 -12.59 23.07 -9.37
C TYR A 112 -12.95 21.59 -9.13
N PHE A 113 -12.59 21.04 -7.97
CA PHE A 113 -12.83 19.63 -7.61
C PHE A 113 -14.01 19.44 -6.61
N SER A 114 -14.74 20.50 -6.27
CA SER A 114 -16.02 20.43 -5.54
C SER A 114 -17.16 20.09 -6.49
#